data_AF-A0A7L2YPY7-F1
#
_entry.id   AF-A0A7L2YPY7-F1
#
_cell.length_a   1.000
_cell.length_b   1.000
_cell.length_c   1.000
_cell.angle_alpha   90.00
_cell.angle_beta   90.00
_cell.angle_gamma   90.00
#
_symmetry.space_group_name_H-M   'P 1'
#
loop_
_entity.id
_entity.type
_entity.pdbx_description
1 polymer ?
#
loop_
_entity_poly.entity_id
_entity_poly.type
_entity_poly.pdbx_seq_one_letter_code
_entity_poly.pdbx_strand_id
1 'polypeptide(L)'
;RKPLIACVEKQLLGEHLAAILQKGLDNLLDENRISDLTQTYQLFSRVKGGQQILLQHWSEYIKNFGTTIVVNPEKDKDMVQELLDFKDKVDHIIEVCFQKNEKFINLMKESFETFINKRPNKPAELIAKYVDSKLRAGNKEATDEELERILDKIMIIFRFIHGKDVFEAFYKKDLAKRLLVGKSASVDAEKSMLSKLKHECGAAFTSKLEGMFKDMELSKDVMVQFKQYMQNQSDPGNIDLTVNILTMGYWPTYTPMEVHLNSEMIKLQEVFKTFYLGKHSGRKLQWQTTLGHAVLKAEFKEGKKEFQVSLFQTLVLLMFNEGDEFSFEEIKMATGVEDSELRRTLQSLACGKARVLIKNPKGKDVEDGDKFIFNSDFKHKLFRIKINQIQMKETVEEQVSTTERVFQDRQYQIDAAIVRIMKMRKTLGHNLLVSELYNQLKFPVKPGDLKKRIESLIDRDYMERDKDNPNQYHYVA
;
A
#
# COMPACT_ATOMS: atom_id res chain seq x y z
N ARG A 1 4.24 -62.15 -15.24
CA ARG A 1 4.41 -61.11 -14.19
C ARG A 1 3.87 -59.74 -14.61
N LYS A 2 4.29 -59.15 -15.75
CA LYS A 2 3.76 -57.87 -16.27
C LYS A 2 2.22 -57.80 -16.41
N PRO A 3 1.53 -58.83 -16.96
CA PRO A 3 0.07 -58.82 -17.08
C PRO A 3 -0.66 -58.84 -15.73
N LEU A 4 -0.10 -59.55 -14.74
CA LEU A 4 -0.65 -59.62 -13.39
C LEU A 4 -0.61 -58.25 -12.70
N ILE A 5 0.55 -57.57 -12.77
CA ILE A 5 0.72 -56.23 -12.18
C ILE A 5 -0.25 -55.24 -12.82
N ALA A 6 -0.37 -55.24 -14.15
CA ALA A 6 -1.30 -54.36 -14.86
C ALA A 6 -2.77 -54.61 -14.47
N CYS A 7 -3.14 -55.89 -14.24
CA CYS A 7 -4.49 -56.24 -13.77
C CYS A 7 -4.74 -55.70 -12.35
N VAL A 8 -3.77 -55.89 -11.44
CA VAL A 8 -3.87 -55.39 -10.05
C VAL A 8 -3.96 -53.86 -10.02
N GLU A 9 -3.11 -53.16 -10.78
CA GLU A 9 -3.13 -51.69 -10.85
C GLU A 9 -4.44 -51.16 -11.43
N LYS A 10 -4.97 -51.81 -12.47
CA LYS A 10 -6.27 -51.43 -13.04
C LYS A 10 -7.41 -51.62 -12.02
N GLN A 11 -7.49 -52.78 -11.38
CA GLN A 11 -8.63 -53.13 -10.52
C GLN A 11 -8.58 -52.40 -9.16
N LEU A 12 -7.41 -52.26 -8.53
CA LEU A 12 -7.31 -51.63 -7.22
C LEU A 12 -7.23 -50.10 -7.27
N LEU A 13 -6.67 -49.53 -8.34
CA LEU A 13 -6.48 -48.09 -8.48
C LEU A 13 -7.32 -47.53 -9.62
N GLY A 14 -7.17 -48.05 -10.84
CA GLY A 14 -7.76 -47.48 -12.06
C GLY A 14 -9.27 -47.29 -12.03
N GLU A 15 -10.02 -48.30 -11.58
CA GLU A 15 -11.49 -48.23 -11.48
C GLU A 15 -11.98 -47.33 -10.32
N HIS A 16 -11.07 -46.86 -9.46
CA HIS A 16 -11.41 -46.20 -8.19
C HIS A 16 -10.72 -44.83 -7.99
N LEU A 17 -9.96 -44.33 -8.97
CA LEU A 17 -9.18 -43.09 -8.87
C LEU A 17 -10.00 -41.91 -8.34
N ALA A 18 -11.16 -41.64 -8.96
CA ALA A 18 -12.03 -40.52 -8.57
C ALA A 18 -12.64 -40.72 -7.17
N ALA A 19 -13.10 -41.94 -6.85
CA ALA A 19 -13.73 -42.24 -5.56
C ALA A 19 -12.74 -42.12 -4.39
N ILE A 20 -11.48 -42.53 -4.60
CA ILE A 20 -10.40 -42.39 -3.60
C ILE A 20 -10.13 -40.91 -3.32
N LEU A 21 -9.96 -40.09 -4.38
CA LEU A 21 -9.64 -38.68 -4.21
C LEU A 21 -10.81 -37.89 -3.63
N GLN A 22 -12.03 -38.14 -4.11
CA GLN A 22 -13.23 -37.41 -3.66
C GLN A 22 -13.52 -37.57 -2.17
N LYS A 23 -13.14 -38.71 -1.55
CA LYS A 23 -13.40 -38.98 -0.13
C LYS A 23 -12.20 -38.71 0.78
N GLY A 24 -10.98 -38.68 0.22
CA GLY A 24 -9.76 -38.73 1.01
C GLY A 24 -8.77 -37.59 0.78
N LEU A 25 -8.69 -37.01 -0.43
CA LEU A 25 -7.60 -36.10 -0.76
C LEU A 25 -7.61 -34.84 0.09
N ASP A 26 -8.77 -34.22 0.28
CA ASP A 26 -8.91 -32.98 1.04
C ASP A 26 -8.42 -33.16 2.48
N ASN A 27 -8.85 -34.23 3.15
CA ASN A 27 -8.38 -34.56 4.51
C ASN A 27 -6.86 -34.78 4.57
N LEU A 28 -6.28 -35.49 3.59
CA LEU A 28 -4.83 -35.70 3.53
C LEU A 28 -4.07 -34.38 3.37
N LEU A 29 -4.60 -33.46 2.56
CA LEU A 29 -4.00 -32.15 2.34
C LEU A 29 -4.17 -31.25 3.56
N ASP A 30 -5.35 -31.19 4.17
CA ASP A 30 -5.65 -30.39 5.36
C ASP A 30 -4.76 -30.81 6.55
N GLU A 31 -4.69 -32.11 6.84
CA GLU A 31 -3.85 -32.69 7.90
C GLU A 31 -2.36 -32.76 7.57
N ASN A 32 -1.95 -32.32 6.38
CA ASN A 32 -0.56 -32.32 5.93
C ASN A 32 0.12 -33.71 6.00
N ARG A 33 -0.59 -34.76 5.57
CA ARG A 33 -0.14 -36.15 5.63
C ARG A 33 0.87 -36.49 4.52
N ILE A 34 2.11 -35.99 4.67
CA ILE A 34 3.19 -36.07 3.66
C ILE A 34 3.47 -37.50 3.17
N SER A 35 3.51 -38.49 4.07
CA SER A 35 3.81 -39.88 3.69
C SER A 35 2.71 -40.46 2.78
N ASP A 36 1.44 -40.26 3.17
CA ASP A 36 0.29 -40.75 2.42
C ASP A 36 0.12 -40.02 1.08
N LEU A 37 0.39 -38.72 1.03
CA LEU A 37 0.40 -37.93 -0.21
C LEU A 37 1.50 -38.42 -1.18
N THR A 38 2.69 -38.72 -0.66
CA THR A 38 3.79 -39.27 -1.44
C THR A 38 3.41 -40.64 -2.02
N GLN A 39 2.81 -41.50 -1.20
CA GLN A 39 2.34 -42.82 -1.66
C GLN A 39 1.24 -42.69 -2.71
N THR A 40 0.28 -41.79 -2.51
CA THR A 40 -0.80 -41.48 -3.45
C THR A 40 -0.22 -41.06 -4.80
N TYR A 41 0.73 -40.12 -4.82
CA TYR A 41 1.39 -39.68 -6.04
C TYR A 41 2.10 -40.82 -6.78
N GLN A 42 2.87 -41.65 -6.06
CA GLN A 42 3.60 -42.77 -6.65
C GLN A 42 2.66 -43.84 -7.23
N LEU A 43 1.56 -44.14 -6.56
CA LEU A 43 0.58 -45.14 -7.01
C LEU A 43 -0.23 -44.62 -8.21
N PHE A 44 -0.72 -43.38 -8.15
CA PHE A 44 -1.51 -42.77 -9.22
C PHE A 44 -0.69 -42.55 -10.50
N SER A 45 0.63 -42.41 -10.38
CA SER A 45 1.54 -42.30 -11.53
C SER A 45 1.68 -43.62 -12.33
N ARG A 46 1.32 -44.78 -11.76
CA ARG A 46 1.39 -46.08 -12.43
C ARG A 46 0.18 -46.35 -13.32
N VAL A 47 -0.91 -45.62 -13.12
CA VAL A 47 -2.19 -45.85 -13.79
C VAL A 47 -2.42 -44.80 -14.87
N LYS A 48 -2.89 -45.23 -16.04
CA LYS A 48 -3.25 -44.33 -17.14
C LYS A 48 -4.32 -43.33 -16.66
N GLY A 49 -4.02 -42.04 -16.79
CA GLY A 49 -4.92 -40.95 -16.36
C GLY A 49 -4.91 -40.65 -14.86
N GLY A 50 -4.24 -41.46 -14.02
CA GLY A 50 -4.21 -41.24 -12.56
C GLY A 50 -3.60 -39.90 -12.18
N GLN A 51 -2.45 -39.55 -12.75
CA GLN A 51 -1.82 -38.25 -12.51
C GLN A 51 -2.69 -37.07 -12.99
N GLN A 52 -3.46 -37.24 -14.07
CA GLN A 52 -4.33 -36.19 -14.60
C GLN A 52 -5.51 -35.92 -13.68
N ILE A 53 -6.14 -36.97 -13.14
CA ILE A 53 -7.23 -36.82 -12.16
C ILE A 53 -6.69 -36.23 -10.85
N LEU A 54 -5.50 -36.67 -10.40
CA LEU A 54 -4.86 -36.08 -9.21
C LEU A 54 -4.61 -34.58 -9.38
N LEU A 55 -4.12 -34.14 -10.55
CA LEU A 55 -3.96 -32.71 -10.88
C LEU A 55 -5.28 -31.94 -10.78
N GLN A 56 -6.37 -32.50 -11.30
CA GLN A 56 -7.69 -31.87 -11.27
C GLN A 56 -8.16 -31.62 -9.83
N HIS A 57 -8.19 -32.67 -9.00
CA HIS A 57 -8.64 -32.54 -7.61
C HIS A 57 -7.72 -31.63 -6.79
N TRP A 58 -6.41 -31.72 -7.01
CA TRP A 58 -5.45 -30.87 -6.31
C TRP A 58 -5.62 -29.38 -6.67
N SER A 59 -5.90 -29.05 -7.94
CA SER A 59 -6.19 -27.67 -8.36
C SER A 59 -7.49 -27.15 -7.76
N GLU A 60 -8.52 -27.99 -7.74
CA GLU A 60 -9.82 -27.66 -7.16
C GLU A 60 -9.71 -27.43 -5.65
N TYR A 61 -8.98 -28.28 -4.93
CA TYR A 61 -8.65 -28.08 -3.51
C TYR A 61 -7.96 -26.72 -3.29
N ILE A 62 -6.91 -26.41 -4.06
CA ILE A 62 -6.18 -25.13 -3.92
C ILE A 62 -7.13 -23.95 -4.12
N LYS A 63 -7.95 -24.00 -5.17
CA LYS A 63 -8.92 -22.95 -5.45
C LYS A 63 -9.97 -22.83 -4.35
N ASN A 64 -10.50 -23.93 -3.85
CA ASN A 64 -11.55 -23.93 -2.83
C ASN A 64 -11.02 -23.40 -1.50
N PHE A 65 -9.94 -23.99 -0.97
CA PHE A 65 -9.31 -23.54 0.27
C PHE A 65 -8.84 -22.09 0.15
N GLY A 66 -8.10 -21.75 -0.92
CA GLY A 66 -7.61 -20.39 -1.16
C GLY A 66 -8.73 -19.34 -1.29
N THR A 67 -9.89 -19.70 -1.86
CA THR A 67 -11.06 -18.80 -1.91
C THR A 67 -11.56 -18.47 -0.51
N THR A 68 -11.54 -19.41 0.44
CA THR A 68 -11.97 -19.16 1.83
C THR A 68 -11.08 -18.15 2.56
N ILE A 69 -9.78 -18.11 2.22
CA ILE A 69 -8.82 -17.15 2.77
C ILE A 69 -9.15 -15.72 2.31
N VAL A 70 -9.45 -15.56 1.01
CA VAL A 70 -9.53 -14.20 0.44
C VAL A 70 -10.92 -13.57 0.49
N VAL A 71 -12.00 -14.36 0.47
CA VAL A 71 -13.37 -13.83 0.27
C VAL A 71 -13.97 -13.21 1.53
N ASN A 72 -13.65 -13.72 2.73
CA ASN A 72 -14.28 -13.24 3.97
C ASN A 72 -13.67 -11.92 4.46
N PRO A 73 -14.43 -10.79 4.46
CA PRO A 73 -13.92 -9.49 4.91
C PRO A 73 -13.52 -9.46 6.39
N GLU A 74 -14.11 -10.32 7.24
CA GLU A 74 -13.79 -10.38 8.67
C GLU A 74 -12.36 -10.90 8.92
N LYS A 75 -11.81 -11.65 7.97
CA LYS A 75 -10.46 -12.22 8.01
C LYS A 75 -9.39 -11.37 7.31
N ASP A 76 -9.73 -10.14 6.89
CA ASP A 76 -8.81 -9.26 6.14
C ASP A 76 -7.48 -9.00 6.86
N LYS A 77 -7.49 -9.02 8.20
CA LYS A 77 -6.29 -8.79 9.02
C LYS A 77 -5.26 -9.90 8.87
N ASP A 78 -5.74 -11.14 8.72
CA ASP A 78 -4.90 -12.34 8.71
C ASP A 78 -4.65 -12.86 7.28
N MET A 79 -5.41 -12.37 6.29
CA MET A 79 -5.38 -12.84 4.90
C MET A 79 -3.96 -12.99 4.33
N VAL A 80 -3.11 -11.97 4.44
CA VAL A 80 -1.78 -12.02 3.80
C VAL A 80 -0.90 -13.07 4.47
N GLN A 81 -0.98 -13.20 5.80
CA GLN A 81 -0.24 -14.22 6.53
C GLN A 81 -0.74 -15.62 6.17
N GLU A 82 -2.06 -15.83 6.18
CA GLU A 82 -2.67 -17.11 5.78
C GLU A 82 -2.33 -17.49 4.33
N LEU A 83 -2.25 -16.53 3.40
CA LEU A 83 -1.82 -16.77 2.01
C LEU A 83 -0.35 -17.22 1.93
N LEU A 84 0.53 -16.61 2.71
CA LEU A 84 1.95 -16.98 2.76
C LEU A 84 2.12 -18.38 3.33
N ASP A 85 1.46 -18.67 4.46
CA ASP A 85 1.52 -19.98 5.12
C ASP A 85 0.92 -21.08 4.24
N PHE A 86 -0.19 -20.77 3.55
CA PHE A 86 -0.79 -21.70 2.59
C PHE A 86 0.13 -21.96 1.40
N LYS A 87 0.80 -20.93 0.87
CA LYS A 87 1.78 -21.07 -0.21
C LYS A 87 2.96 -21.95 0.20
N ASP A 88 3.50 -21.73 1.40
CA ASP A 88 4.60 -22.54 1.95
C ASP A 88 4.19 -24.02 2.06
N LYS A 89 2.98 -24.30 2.59
CA LYS A 89 2.42 -25.65 2.69
C LYS A 89 2.31 -26.32 1.32
N VAL A 90 1.74 -25.62 0.34
CA VAL A 90 1.56 -26.15 -1.02
C VAL A 90 2.90 -26.41 -1.71
N ASP A 91 3.86 -25.49 -1.60
CA ASP A 91 5.21 -25.67 -2.16
C ASP A 91 5.92 -26.87 -1.56
N HIS A 92 5.84 -27.04 -0.24
CA HIS A 92 6.46 -28.17 0.45
C HIS A 92 5.88 -29.51 -0.02
N ILE A 93 4.56 -29.59 -0.21
CA ILE A 93 3.91 -30.79 -0.76
C ILE A 93 4.40 -31.06 -2.18
N ILE A 94 4.50 -30.04 -3.04
CA ILE A 94 5.00 -30.22 -4.42
C ILE A 94 6.45 -30.71 -4.42
N GLU A 95 7.29 -30.14 -3.56
CA GLU A 95 8.70 -30.51 -3.45
C GLU A 95 8.89 -31.95 -2.98
N VAL A 96 8.25 -32.32 -1.85
CA VAL A 96 8.47 -33.61 -1.20
C VAL A 96 7.59 -34.71 -1.79
N CYS A 97 6.28 -34.47 -1.90
CA CYS A 97 5.31 -35.50 -2.27
C CYS A 97 5.27 -35.70 -3.79
N PHE A 98 5.31 -34.62 -4.56
CA PHE A 98 5.15 -34.64 -6.02
C PHE A 98 6.46 -34.52 -6.80
N GLN A 99 7.61 -34.61 -6.10
CA GLN A 99 8.95 -34.69 -6.70
C GLN A 99 9.26 -33.53 -7.66
N LYS A 100 8.82 -32.30 -7.32
CA LYS A 100 9.00 -31.09 -8.14
C LYS A 100 8.43 -31.24 -9.56
N ASN A 101 7.33 -31.97 -9.71
CA ASN A 101 6.70 -32.14 -11.01
C ASN A 101 6.19 -30.80 -11.57
N GLU A 102 6.74 -30.38 -12.72
CA GLU A 102 6.41 -29.12 -13.40
C GLU A 102 4.92 -28.94 -13.70
N LYS A 103 4.17 -30.02 -13.96
CA LYS A 103 2.71 -29.92 -14.19
C LYS A 103 1.98 -29.44 -12.94
N PHE A 104 2.39 -29.92 -11.77
CA PHE A 104 1.85 -29.44 -10.50
C PHE A 104 2.31 -28.01 -10.26
N ILE A 105 3.59 -27.68 -10.44
CA ILE A 105 4.07 -26.29 -10.26
C ILE A 105 3.26 -25.29 -11.11
N ASN A 106 3.03 -25.60 -12.38
CA ASN A 106 2.28 -24.73 -13.30
C ASN A 106 0.81 -24.60 -12.90
N LEU A 107 0.16 -25.70 -12.56
CA LEU A 107 -1.24 -25.69 -12.14
C LEU A 107 -1.43 -25.02 -10.77
N MET A 108 -0.40 -24.99 -9.90
CA MET A 108 -0.41 -24.24 -8.63
C MET A 108 -0.44 -22.76 -8.94
N LYS A 109 0.47 -22.30 -9.80
CA LYS A 109 0.56 -20.89 -10.21
C LYS A 109 -0.77 -20.41 -10.79
N GLU A 110 -1.35 -21.17 -11.72
CA GLU A 110 -2.66 -20.85 -12.30
C GLU A 110 -3.78 -20.85 -11.26
N SER A 111 -3.80 -21.83 -10.36
CA SER A 111 -4.82 -21.93 -9.31
C SER A 111 -4.72 -20.77 -8.31
N PHE A 112 -3.51 -20.39 -7.89
CA PHE A 112 -3.24 -19.24 -7.02
C PHE A 112 -3.66 -17.93 -7.66
N GLU A 113 -3.28 -17.70 -8.91
CA GLU A 113 -3.75 -16.54 -9.67
C GLU A 113 -5.27 -16.51 -9.78
N THR A 114 -5.91 -17.67 -10.03
CA THR A 114 -7.37 -17.74 -10.16
C THR A 114 -8.08 -17.36 -8.87
N PHE A 115 -7.72 -17.95 -7.72
CA PHE A 115 -8.49 -17.71 -6.49
C PHE A 115 -8.17 -16.35 -5.87
N ILE A 116 -6.92 -15.87 -5.91
CA ILE A 116 -6.55 -14.56 -5.35
C ILE A 116 -7.35 -13.46 -6.03
N ASN A 117 -7.49 -13.54 -7.36
CA ASN A 117 -8.20 -12.54 -8.14
C ASN A 117 -9.74 -12.71 -8.14
N LYS A 118 -10.30 -13.72 -7.44
CA LYS A 118 -11.76 -13.76 -7.19
C LYS A 118 -12.22 -12.57 -6.33
N ARG A 119 -11.36 -12.03 -5.48
CA ARG A 119 -11.64 -10.80 -4.73
C ARG A 119 -10.95 -9.60 -5.39
N PRO A 120 -11.70 -8.68 -6.01
CA PRO A 120 -11.11 -7.55 -6.70
C PRO A 120 -10.40 -6.57 -5.75
N ASN A 121 -9.22 -6.10 -6.14
CA ASN A 121 -8.41 -5.02 -5.55
C ASN A 121 -7.94 -5.21 -4.09
N LYS A 122 -8.73 -5.85 -3.21
CA LYS A 122 -8.41 -5.97 -1.79
C LYS A 122 -7.12 -6.74 -1.49
N PRO A 123 -6.81 -7.87 -2.16
CA PRO A 123 -5.53 -8.55 -1.96
C PRO A 123 -4.33 -7.63 -2.24
N ALA A 124 -4.41 -6.79 -3.29
CA ALA A 124 -3.36 -5.83 -3.62
C ALA A 124 -3.17 -4.77 -2.53
N GLU A 125 -4.27 -4.21 -2.03
CA GLU A 125 -4.25 -3.25 -0.92
C GLU A 125 -3.63 -3.87 0.34
N LEU A 126 -4.10 -5.05 0.75
CA LEU A 126 -3.66 -5.69 1.99
C LEU A 126 -2.20 -6.10 1.91
N ILE A 127 -1.72 -6.53 0.74
CA ILE A 127 -0.29 -6.83 0.54
C ILE A 127 0.56 -5.57 0.65
N ALA A 128 0.14 -4.43 0.10
CA ALA A 128 0.84 -3.16 0.29
C ALA A 128 0.92 -2.77 1.77
N LYS A 129 -0.19 -2.87 2.51
CA LYS A 129 -0.26 -2.59 3.95
C LYS A 129 0.57 -3.56 4.78
N TYR A 130 0.60 -4.83 4.40
CA TYR A 130 1.42 -5.84 5.06
C TYR A 130 2.91 -5.52 4.89
N VAL A 131 3.36 -5.17 3.66
CA VAL A 131 4.74 -4.72 3.41
C VAL A 131 5.07 -3.47 4.23
N ASP A 132 4.18 -2.48 4.26
CA ASP A 132 4.36 -1.28 5.09
C ASP A 132 4.55 -1.64 6.58
N SER A 133 3.77 -2.58 7.11
CA SER A 133 3.91 -3.02 8.51
C SER A 133 5.28 -3.64 8.79
N LYS A 134 5.85 -4.40 7.84
CA LYS A 134 7.15 -5.05 7.97
C LYS A 134 8.31 -4.06 7.87
N LEU A 135 8.15 -2.99 7.07
CA LEU A 135 9.16 -1.96 6.84
C LEU A 135 9.14 -0.82 7.89
N ARG A 136 8.21 -0.80 8.86
CA ARG A 136 8.13 0.24 9.89
C ARG A 136 9.13 0.03 11.03
N ALA A 137 9.74 1.13 11.48
CA ALA A 137 10.60 1.22 12.66
C ALA A 137 9.82 0.84 13.92
N GLY A 138 10.04 -0.38 14.40
CA GLY A 138 9.27 -1.02 15.47
C GLY A 138 9.19 -2.53 15.34
N ASN A 139 9.43 -3.07 14.14
CA ASN A 139 9.50 -4.49 13.88
C ASN A 139 10.86 -5.08 14.33
N LYS A 140 11.21 -4.90 15.63
CA LYS A 140 12.50 -5.31 16.24
C LYS A 140 12.71 -6.82 16.30
N GLU A 141 11.76 -7.61 15.82
CA GLU A 141 11.76 -9.07 15.89
C GLU A 141 12.39 -9.73 14.66
N ALA A 142 12.64 -8.99 13.57
CA ALA A 142 13.24 -9.55 12.35
C ALA A 142 14.62 -8.96 12.09
N THR A 143 15.60 -9.83 11.88
CA THR A 143 16.90 -9.48 11.29
C THR A 143 16.74 -9.02 9.85
N ASP A 144 17.72 -8.31 9.29
CA ASP A 144 17.69 -7.89 7.89
C ASP A 144 17.57 -9.10 6.93
N GLU A 145 18.18 -10.25 7.28
CA GLU A 145 18.04 -11.50 6.51
C GLU A 145 16.62 -12.06 6.55
N GLU A 146 15.98 -12.09 7.72
CA GLU A 146 14.59 -12.56 7.85
C GLU A 146 13.63 -11.62 7.14
N LEU A 147 13.86 -10.31 7.24
CA LEU A 147 13.09 -9.31 6.52
C LEU A 147 13.19 -9.51 5.01
N GLU A 148 14.39 -9.72 4.49
CA GLU A 148 14.62 -9.99 3.06
C GLU A 148 13.89 -11.26 2.60
N ARG A 149 13.95 -12.35 3.36
CA ARG A 149 13.20 -13.59 3.08
C ARG A 149 11.69 -13.36 3.07
N ILE A 150 11.17 -12.56 4.01
CA ILE A 150 9.74 -12.21 4.06
C ILE A 150 9.36 -11.40 2.82
N LEU A 151 10.18 -10.41 2.41
CA LEU A 151 9.92 -9.62 1.21
C LEU A 151 9.92 -10.49 -0.05
N ASP A 152 10.84 -11.45 -0.17
CA ASP A 152 10.85 -12.40 -1.30
C ASP A 152 9.58 -13.24 -1.35
N LYS A 153 9.12 -13.77 -0.21
CA LYS A 153 7.86 -14.53 -0.16
C LYS A 153 6.65 -13.67 -0.55
N ILE A 154 6.60 -12.43 -0.08
CA ILE A 154 5.53 -11.49 -0.48
C ILE A 154 5.57 -11.24 -1.99
N MET A 155 6.76 -11.07 -2.57
CA MET A 155 6.91 -10.84 -4.00
C MET A 155 6.42 -12.03 -4.85
N ILE A 156 6.57 -13.26 -4.36
CA ILE A 156 5.97 -14.44 -5.01
C ILE A 156 4.44 -14.33 -5.07
N ILE A 157 3.79 -13.96 -3.96
CA ILE A 157 2.33 -13.76 -3.93
C ILE A 157 1.92 -12.57 -4.81
N PHE A 158 2.69 -11.48 -4.79
CA PHE A 158 2.45 -10.29 -5.58
C PHE A 158 2.36 -10.57 -7.10
N ARG A 159 3.14 -11.54 -7.60
CA ARG A 159 3.07 -11.94 -9.02
C ARG A 159 1.68 -12.38 -9.43
N PHE A 160 0.96 -13.07 -8.55
CA PHE A 160 -0.39 -13.61 -8.81
C PHE A 160 -1.49 -12.56 -8.82
N ILE A 161 -1.22 -11.30 -8.45
CA ILE A 161 -2.25 -10.26 -8.35
C ILE A 161 -2.42 -9.55 -9.70
N HIS A 162 -3.67 -9.32 -10.12
CA HIS A 162 -3.98 -8.51 -11.30
C HIS A 162 -3.90 -7.00 -11.02
N GLY A 163 -4.47 -6.52 -9.92
CA GLY A 163 -4.52 -5.08 -9.57
C GLY A 163 -3.21 -4.49 -9.02
N LYS A 164 -2.09 -4.60 -9.73
CA LYS A 164 -0.78 -4.11 -9.27
C LYS A 164 -0.71 -2.58 -9.12
N ASP A 165 -1.55 -1.85 -9.85
CA ASP A 165 -1.74 -0.40 -9.74
C ASP A 165 -2.39 0.01 -8.40
N VAL A 166 -3.28 -0.83 -7.87
CA VAL A 166 -3.83 -0.65 -6.51
C VAL A 166 -2.71 -0.81 -5.49
N PHE A 167 -1.89 -1.86 -5.62
CA PHE A 167 -0.71 -2.03 -4.77
C PHE A 167 0.20 -0.80 -4.84
N GLU A 168 0.53 -0.31 -6.05
CA GLU A 168 1.38 0.88 -6.23
C GLU A 168 0.81 2.10 -5.49
N ALA A 169 -0.48 2.36 -5.60
CA ALA A 169 -1.12 3.52 -5.00
C ALA A 169 -1.03 3.50 -3.46
N PHE A 170 -1.36 2.37 -2.83
CA PHE A 170 -1.25 2.21 -1.38
C PHE A 170 0.21 2.20 -0.93
N TYR A 171 1.07 1.45 -1.62
CA TYR A 171 2.51 1.38 -1.32
C TYR A 171 3.17 2.76 -1.39
N LYS A 172 2.88 3.56 -2.43
CA LYS A 172 3.39 4.92 -2.59
C LYS A 172 2.96 5.84 -1.47
N LYS A 173 1.68 5.78 -1.07
CA LYS A 173 1.15 6.57 0.04
C LYS A 173 1.87 6.23 1.35
N ASP A 174 2.01 4.95 1.63
CA ASP A 174 2.64 4.48 2.87
C ASP A 174 4.14 4.75 2.89
N LEU A 175 4.83 4.58 1.75
CA LEU A 175 6.23 4.97 1.58
C LEU A 175 6.43 6.46 1.88
N ALA A 176 5.55 7.33 1.38
CA ALA A 176 5.64 8.77 1.65
C ALA A 176 5.56 9.06 3.16
N LYS A 177 4.64 8.40 3.87
CA LYS A 177 4.52 8.49 5.34
C LYS A 177 5.79 7.98 6.05
N ARG A 178 6.41 6.89 5.57
CA ARG A 178 7.64 6.34 6.16
C ARG A 178 8.86 7.25 5.96
N LEU A 179 9.03 7.79 4.74
CA LEU A 179 10.13 8.69 4.38
C LEU A 179 10.06 10.01 5.14
N LEU A 180 8.89 10.66 5.20
CA LEU A 180 8.75 11.99 5.78
C LEU A 180 8.67 12.02 7.30
N VAL A 181 8.12 10.97 7.93
CA VAL A 181 7.88 10.94 9.38
C VAL A 181 8.90 10.07 10.13
N GLY A 182 9.96 9.65 9.41
CA GLY A 182 11.14 8.98 9.97
C GLY A 182 10.80 7.64 10.63
N LYS A 183 10.20 6.73 9.86
CA LYS A 183 9.74 5.42 10.37
C LYS A 183 10.15 4.22 9.50
N SER A 184 11.16 4.30 8.64
CA SER A 184 11.66 3.11 7.95
C SER A 184 12.54 2.27 8.88
N ALA A 185 12.42 0.94 8.79
CA ALA A 185 13.23 -0.02 9.54
C ALA A 185 14.68 -0.02 9.06
N SER A 186 14.88 -0.02 7.74
CA SER A 186 16.19 0.03 7.08
C SER A 186 16.07 0.73 5.72
N VAL A 187 17.03 1.60 5.41
CA VAL A 187 17.11 2.25 4.08
C VAL A 187 17.43 1.21 3.00
N ASP A 188 18.27 0.24 3.32
CA ASP A 188 18.68 -0.81 2.39
C ASP A 188 17.50 -1.76 2.11
N ALA A 189 16.69 -2.08 3.11
CA ALA A 189 15.46 -2.86 2.90
C ALA A 189 14.46 -2.15 1.98
N GLU A 190 14.30 -0.83 2.11
CA GLU A 190 13.41 -0.07 1.21
C GLU A 190 13.95 -0.04 -0.23
N LYS A 191 15.27 0.12 -0.41
CA LYS A 191 15.92 0.04 -1.72
C LYS A 191 15.83 -1.36 -2.33
N SER A 192 15.99 -2.40 -1.51
CA SER A 192 15.79 -3.80 -1.92
C SER A 192 14.38 -4.03 -2.45
N MET A 193 13.36 -3.59 -1.70
CA MET A 193 11.96 -3.72 -2.11
C MET A 193 11.68 -3.01 -3.46
N LEU A 194 12.23 -1.80 -3.67
CA LEU A 194 12.12 -1.12 -4.96
C LEU A 194 12.79 -1.89 -6.10
N SER A 195 13.96 -2.48 -5.86
CA SER A 195 14.65 -3.31 -6.84
C SER A 195 13.80 -4.52 -7.24
N LYS A 196 13.19 -5.20 -6.26
CA LYS A 196 12.28 -6.34 -6.51
C LYS A 196 11.05 -5.92 -7.31
N LEU A 197 10.42 -4.79 -6.96
CA LEU A 197 9.28 -4.25 -7.73
C LEU A 197 9.67 -3.88 -9.17
N LYS A 198 10.85 -3.31 -9.36
CA LYS A 198 11.37 -2.96 -10.68
C LYS A 198 11.63 -4.19 -11.54
N HIS A 199 12.15 -5.26 -10.94
CA HIS A 199 12.38 -6.52 -11.64
C HIS A 199 11.05 -7.14 -12.12
N GLU A 200 10.03 -7.15 -11.27
CA GLU A 200 8.74 -7.79 -11.58
C GLU A 200 7.82 -6.94 -12.47
N CYS A 201 7.81 -5.61 -12.31
CA CYS A 201 6.87 -4.72 -13.00
C CYS A 201 7.51 -3.80 -14.05
N GLY A 202 8.84 -3.73 -14.10
CA GLY A 202 9.60 -2.84 -14.97
C GLY A 202 9.78 -1.41 -14.42
N ALA A 203 10.66 -0.65 -15.07
CA ALA A 203 11.11 0.66 -14.59
C ALA A 203 10.01 1.74 -14.57
N ALA A 204 9.02 1.67 -15.46
CA ALA A 204 7.93 2.66 -15.49
C ALA A 204 7.07 2.59 -14.21
N PHE A 205 6.87 1.40 -13.66
CA PHE A 205 6.11 1.16 -12.44
C PHE A 205 6.79 1.79 -11.20
N THR A 206 8.12 1.66 -11.11
CA THR A 206 8.88 2.16 -9.95
C THR A 206 9.36 3.60 -10.11
N SER A 207 9.25 4.21 -11.29
CA SER A 207 9.80 5.54 -11.60
C SER A 207 9.42 6.63 -10.59
N LYS A 208 8.14 6.67 -10.19
CA LYS A 208 7.67 7.65 -9.17
C LYS A 208 8.28 7.38 -7.80
N LEU A 209 8.36 6.11 -7.40
CA LEU A 209 8.94 5.71 -6.11
C LEU A 209 10.44 6.01 -6.05
N GLU A 210 11.18 5.72 -7.13
CA GLU A 210 12.59 6.08 -7.28
C GLU A 210 12.77 7.61 -7.21
N GLY A 211 11.87 8.37 -7.85
CA GLY A 211 11.81 9.82 -7.77
C GLY A 211 11.64 10.35 -6.34
N MET A 212 10.80 9.69 -5.51
CA MET A 212 10.63 10.05 -4.10
C MET A 212 11.94 9.91 -3.31
N PHE A 213 12.71 8.85 -3.54
CA PHE A 213 14.03 8.70 -2.89
C PHE A 213 15.02 9.76 -3.34
N LYS A 214 15.04 10.05 -4.64
CA LYS A 214 15.90 11.11 -5.19
C LYS A 214 15.58 12.48 -4.59
N ASP A 215 14.30 12.80 -4.40
CA ASP A 215 13.87 14.04 -3.74
C ASP A 215 14.37 14.11 -2.29
N MET A 216 14.42 12.99 -1.55
CA MET A 216 14.97 12.95 -0.19
C MET A 216 16.47 13.20 -0.15
N GLU A 217 17.23 12.66 -1.11
CA GLU A 217 18.68 12.92 -1.23
C GLU A 217 18.94 14.38 -1.60
N LEU A 218 18.27 14.90 -2.63
CA LEU A 218 18.39 16.29 -3.05
C LEU A 218 17.98 17.28 -1.95
N SER A 219 16.97 16.94 -1.16
CA SER A 219 16.54 17.77 -0.02
C SER A 219 17.63 17.90 1.03
N LYS A 220 18.38 16.83 1.31
CA LYS A 220 19.53 16.88 2.25
C LYS A 220 20.61 17.82 1.74
N ASP A 221 20.95 17.73 0.45
CA ASP A 221 21.96 18.60 -0.16
C ASP A 221 21.55 20.08 -0.13
N VAL A 222 20.28 20.37 -0.46
CA VAL A 222 19.71 21.73 -0.37
C VAL A 222 19.76 22.23 1.08
N MET A 223 19.46 21.37 2.06
CA MET A 223 19.49 21.74 3.47
C MET A 223 20.90 22.04 3.98
N VAL A 224 21.94 21.33 3.53
CA VAL A 224 23.34 21.66 3.85
C VAL A 224 23.67 23.06 3.36
N GLN A 225 23.31 23.38 2.11
CA GLN A 225 23.54 24.69 1.54
C GLN A 225 22.74 25.80 2.24
N PHE A 226 21.50 25.50 2.67
CA PHE A 226 20.67 26.44 3.41
C PHE A 226 21.27 26.74 4.79
N LYS A 227 21.74 25.73 5.52
CA LYS A 227 22.39 25.91 6.82
C LYS A 227 23.67 26.75 6.70
N GLN A 228 24.47 26.56 5.65
CA GLN A 228 25.63 27.41 5.35
C GLN A 228 25.22 28.85 5.01
N TYR A 229 24.15 29.05 4.25
CA TYR A 229 23.61 30.38 3.96
C TYR A 229 23.15 31.10 5.24
N MET A 230 22.49 30.37 6.16
CA MET A 230 22.03 30.91 7.45
C MET A 230 23.17 31.27 8.41
N GLN A 231 24.30 30.56 8.37
CA GLN A 231 25.49 30.89 9.19
C GLN A 231 26.08 32.27 8.88
N ASN A 232 25.86 32.77 7.66
CA ASN A 232 26.31 34.10 7.24
C ASN A 232 25.32 35.21 7.60
N GLN A 233 24.16 34.89 8.19
CA GLN A 233 23.19 35.86 8.66
C GLN A 233 23.41 36.22 10.13
N SER A 234 23.13 37.48 10.48
CA SER A 234 23.41 38.05 11.80
C SER A 234 22.52 37.50 12.93
N ASP A 235 21.39 36.89 12.59
CA ASP A 235 20.41 36.32 13.53
C ASP A 235 19.89 34.96 13.00
N PRO A 236 20.46 33.83 13.46
CA PRO A 236 20.04 32.50 13.00
C PRO A 236 18.69 32.04 13.59
N GLY A 237 18.10 32.77 14.53
CA GLY A 237 16.88 32.37 15.24
C GLY A 237 17.07 31.17 16.17
N ASN A 238 16.03 30.84 16.95
CA ASN A 238 16.07 29.79 17.98
C ASN A 238 15.52 28.43 17.52
N ILE A 239 15.06 28.31 16.27
CA ILE A 239 14.41 27.12 15.73
C ILE A 239 15.31 26.47 14.68
N ASP A 240 15.70 25.20 14.88
CA ASP A 240 16.39 24.40 13.86
C ASP A 240 15.37 23.89 12.82
N LEU A 241 15.31 24.56 11.67
CA LEU A 241 14.44 24.18 10.56
C LEU A 241 15.13 23.14 9.65
N THR A 242 14.40 22.07 9.35
CA THR A 242 14.74 21.12 8.28
C THR A 242 13.57 21.01 7.31
N VAL A 243 13.84 21.19 6.01
CA VAL A 243 12.83 21.18 4.95
C VAL A 243 13.10 20.05 3.97
N ASN A 244 12.05 19.31 3.62
CA ASN A 244 12.08 18.36 2.51
C ASN A 244 11.31 18.96 1.32
N ILE A 245 11.97 19.01 0.16
CA ILE A 245 11.38 19.52 -1.08
C ILE A 245 10.98 18.34 -1.96
N LEU A 246 9.71 18.33 -2.36
CA LEU A 246 9.08 17.20 -3.02
C LEU A 246 8.62 17.58 -4.42
N THR A 247 8.92 16.74 -5.41
CA THR A 247 8.44 16.91 -6.78
C THR A 247 6.99 16.48 -6.89
N MET A 248 6.06 17.42 -7.09
CA MET A 248 4.60 17.18 -7.03
C MET A 248 4.10 15.99 -7.87
N GLY A 249 4.73 15.69 -9.01
CA GLY A 249 4.34 14.57 -9.89
C GLY A 249 4.73 13.17 -9.40
N TYR A 250 5.68 13.05 -8.46
CA TYR A 250 6.14 11.76 -7.93
C TYR A 250 5.40 11.35 -6.67
N TRP A 251 5.03 12.32 -5.84
CA TRP A 251 4.42 12.07 -4.54
C TRP A 251 2.89 11.93 -4.64
N PRO A 252 2.23 11.34 -3.63
CA PRO A 252 0.79 11.44 -3.49
C PRO A 252 0.31 12.90 -3.56
N THR A 253 -0.93 13.10 -4.00
CA THR A 253 -1.53 14.44 -3.92
C THR A 253 -1.99 14.68 -2.50
N TYR A 254 -1.59 15.82 -1.95
CA TYR A 254 -1.98 16.28 -0.63
C TYR A 254 -2.87 17.50 -0.76
N THR A 255 -3.98 17.49 -0.04
CA THR A 255 -4.85 18.66 0.07
C THR A 255 -4.17 19.69 0.97
N PRO A 256 -3.89 20.91 0.48
CA PRO A 256 -3.36 21.98 1.31
C PRO A 256 -4.38 22.33 2.39
N MET A 257 -3.89 22.55 3.62
CA MET A 257 -4.70 23.04 4.73
C MET A 257 -4.11 24.35 5.22
N GLU A 258 -4.94 25.39 5.25
CA GLU A 258 -4.57 26.68 5.82
C GLU A 258 -4.62 26.58 7.35
N VAL A 259 -3.55 27.05 8.00
CA VAL A 259 -3.44 27.08 9.47
C VAL A 259 -2.70 28.34 9.88
N HIS A 260 -2.92 28.79 11.10
CA HIS A 260 -2.25 29.96 11.65
C HIS A 260 -0.89 29.57 12.24
N LEU A 261 0.17 29.81 11.48
CA LEU A 261 1.54 29.66 11.95
C LEU A 261 1.94 30.88 12.79
N ASN A 262 2.79 30.68 13.81
CA ASN A 262 3.34 31.80 14.55
C ASN A 262 4.30 32.62 13.66
N SER A 263 4.55 33.88 14.06
CA SER A 263 5.39 34.82 13.30
C SER A 263 6.81 34.29 13.05
N GLU A 264 7.40 33.59 14.02
CA GLU A 264 8.72 32.99 13.89
C GLU A 264 8.77 31.90 12.81
N MET A 265 7.77 31.01 12.74
CA MET A 265 7.69 29.97 11.71
C MET A 265 7.47 30.57 10.32
N ILE A 266 6.63 31.61 10.20
CA ILE A 266 6.41 32.30 8.92
C ILE A 266 7.71 32.94 8.43
N LYS A 267 8.45 33.63 9.31
CA LYS A 267 9.75 34.23 8.99
C LYS A 267 10.71 33.18 8.43
N LEU A 268 10.82 32.03 9.09
CA LEU A 268 11.70 30.94 8.64
C LEU A 268 11.27 30.34 7.30
N GLN A 269 9.95 30.17 7.07
CA GLN A 269 9.43 29.69 5.80
C GLN A 269 9.74 30.66 4.65
N GLU A 270 9.59 31.96 4.85
CA GLU A 270 9.87 32.97 3.81
C GLU A 270 11.38 33.13 3.54
N VAL A 271 12.23 33.05 4.57
CA VAL A 271 13.69 33.04 4.40
C VAL A 271 14.12 31.82 3.56
N PHE A 272 13.62 30.63 3.91
CA PHE A 272 13.90 29.42 3.13
C PHE A 272 13.38 29.51 1.69
N LYS A 273 12.14 30.00 1.50
CA LYS A 273 11.53 30.17 0.18
C LYS A 273 12.32 31.13 -0.70
N THR A 274 12.78 32.25 -0.16
CA THR A 274 13.63 33.23 -0.87
C THR A 274 14.95 32.58 -1.29
N PHE A 275 15.61 31.87 -0.38
CA PHE A 275 16.83 31.11 -0.67
C PHE A 275 16.61 30.09 -1.80
N TYR A 276 15.54 29.30 -1.71
CA TYR A 276 15.27 28.23 -2.66
C TYR A 276 14.95 28.77 -4.06
N LEU A 277 14.05 29.76 -4.16
CA LEU A 277 13.65 30.35 -5.44
C LEU A 277 14.78 31.16 -6.08
N GLY A 278 15.67 31.76 -5.28
CA GLY A 278 16.87 32.43 -5.77
C GLY A 278 17.84 31.48 -6.48
N LYS A 279 17.94 30.22 -6.03
CA LYS A 279 18.79 29.19 -6.66
C LYS A 279 18.07 28.37 -7.74
N HIS A 280 16.75 28.25 -7.64
CA HIS A 280 15.94 27.42 -8.53
C HIS A 280 14.88 28.23 -9.26
N SER A 281 15.33 28.99 -10.27
CA SER A 281 14.46 29.82 -11.10
C SER A 281 13.40 29.02 -11.85
N GLY A 282 12.21 29.60 -11.99
CA GLY A 282 11.07 28.97 -12.69
C GLY A 282 10.29 27.95 -11.88
N ARG A 283 10.58 27.79 -10.58
CA ARG A 283 9.83 26.90 -9.67
C ARG A 283 8.82 27.67 -8.83
N LYS A 284 7.77 26.97 -8.38
CA LYS A 284 6.80 27.44 -7.39
C LYS A 284 6.79 26.47 -6.21
N LEU A 285 6.81 27.01 -5.00
CA LEU A 285 6.69 26.22 -3.77
C LEU A 285 5.26 26.28 -3.23
N GLN A 286 4.83 25.18 -2.63
CA GLN A 286 3.58 25.07 -1.88
C GLN A 286 3.86 24.25 -0.62
N TRP A 287 3.68 24.87 0.56
CA TRP A 287 3.86 24.20 1.84
C TRP A 287 2.72 23.22 2.12
N GLN A 288 3.06 22.05 2.65
CA GLN A 288 2.11 21.00 3.02
C GLN A 288 2.15 20.79 4.54
N THR A 289 1.27 21.49 5.25
CA THR A 289 1.19 21.55 6.72
C THR A 289 0.84 20.18 7.33
N THR A 290 0.03 19.39 6.63
CA THR A 290 -0.35 18.01 6.98
C THR A 290 0.83 17.05 7.15
N LEU A 291 1.97 17.34 6.52
CA LEU A 291 3.19 16.52 6.58
C LEU A 291 4.22 17.06 7.60
N GLY A 292 3.95 18.24 8.17
CA GLY A 292 4.85 18.91 9.10
C GLY A 292 4.91 18.22 10.46
N HIS A 293 6.09 18.23 11.06
CA HIS A 293 6.31 17.77 12.42
C HIS A 293 7.42 18.59 13.08
N ALA A 294 7.41 18.62 14.40
CA ALA A 294 8.39 19.36 15.20
C ALA A 294 8.79 18.58 16.46
N VAL A 295 9.86 19.06 17.09
CA VAL A 295 10.26 18.65 18.43
C VAL A 295 10.03 19.82 19.38
N LEU A 296 9.16 19.63 20.36
CA LEU A 296 8.89 20.63 21.40
C LEU A 296 9.62 20.24 22.69
N LYS A 297 10.25 21.22 23.33
CA LYS A 297 10.75 21.10 24.70
C LYS A 297 9.64 21.57 25.62
N ALA A 298 9.28 20.73 26.59
CA ALA A 298 8.24 21.03 27.56
C ALA A 298 8.80 20.93 28.98
N GLU A 299 8.41 21.88 29.82
CA GLU A 299 8.80 21.94 31.23
C GLU A 299 7.61 21.50 32.09
N PHE A 300 7.78 20.40 32.82
CA PHE A 300 6.80 19.89 33.79
C PHE A 300 7.42 19.91 35.19
N LYS A 301 6.58 19.77 36.22
CA LYS A 301 7.02 19.73 37.63
C LYS A 301 8.09 18.66 37.90
N GLU A 302 7.96 17.48 37.27
CA GLU A 302 8.91 16.36 37.43
C GLU A 302 10.10 16.40 36.47
N GLY A 303 10.25 17.48 35.69
CA GLY A 303 11.40 17.72 34.84
C GLY A 303 11.07 17.97 33.37
N LYS A 304 12.12 18.23 32.60
CA LYS A 304 12.02 18.56 31.17
C LYS A 304 11.75 17.32 30.33
N LYS A 305 10.93 17.47 29.29
CA LYS A 305 10.60 16.42 28.31
C LYS A 305 10.70 16.98 26.89
N GLU A 306 10.89 16.09 25.93
CA GLU A 306 10.83 16.42 24.50
C GLU A 306 9.69 15.66 23.81
N PHE A 307 8.85 16.37 23.08
CA PHE A 307 7.75 15.80 22.33
C PHE A 307 8.02 15.85 20.83
N GLN A 308 8.03 14.69 20.18
CA GLN A 308 7.93 14.60 18.73
C GLN A 308 6.46 14.59 18.33
N VAL A 309 6.00 15.71 17.77
CA VAL A 309 4.60 16.03 17.49
C VAL A 309 4.41 16.46 16.03
N SER A 310 3.20 16.33 15.51
CA SER A 310 2.85 16.93 14.21
C SER A 310 2.76 18.45 14.32
N LEU A 311 2.70 19.13 13.17
CA LEU A 311 2.53 20.57 13.12
C LEU A 311 1.21 21.01 13.78
N PHE A 312 0.10 20.29 13.56
CA PHE A 312 -1.18 20.61 14.19
C PHE A 312 -1.12 20.48 15.71
N GLN A 313 -0.48 19.41 16.22
CA GLN A 313 -0.23 19.26 17.65
C GLN A 313 0.66 20.38 18.19
N THR A 314 1.66 20.83 17.43
CA THR A 314 2.53 21.95 17.81
C THR A 314 1.73 23.23 18.00
N LEU A 315 0.87 23.60 17.05
CA LEU A 315 0.06 24.81 17.15
C LEU A 315 -0.85 24.79 18.38
N VAL A 316 -1.53 23.65 18.63
CA VAL A 316 -2.38 23.49 19.82
C VAL A 316 -1.58 23.62 21.10
N LEU A 317 -0.43 22.94 21.22
CA LEU A 317 0.37 22.96 22.45
C LEU A 317 1.00 24.33 22.73
N LEU A 318 1.35 25.09 21.70
CA LEU A 318 1.94 26.42 21.86
C LEU A 318 0.96 27.43 22.49
N MET A 319 -0.36 27.25 22.30
CA MET A 319 -1.37 28.09 22.96
C MET A 319 -1.27 28.05 24.48
N PHE A 320 -0.84 26.91 25.04
CA PHE A 320 -0.73 26.72 26.49
C PHE A 320 0.48 27.43 27.13
N ASN A 321 1.25 28.20 26.36
CA ASN A 321 2.24 29.12 26.93
C ASN A 321 1.60 30.45 27.37
N GLU A 322 0.40 30.79 26.87
CA GLU A 322 -0.30 32.06 27.13
C GLU A 322 -1.61 31.86 27.90
N GLY A 323 -2.01 30.61 28.17
CA GLY A 323 -3.20 30.27 28.96
C GLY A 323 -3.22 28.81 29.40
N ASP A 324 -4.01 28.47 30.42
CA ASP A 324 -4.01 27.13 31.02
C ASP A 324 -5.19 26.24 30.59
N GLU A 325 -6.28 26.84 30.09
CA GLU A 325 -7.52 26.17 29.70
C GLU A 325 -8.07 26.80 28.42
N PHE A 326 -8.43 25.97 27.44
CA PHE A 326 -9.11 26.39 26.21
C PHE A 326 -10.24 25.42 25.84
N SER A 327 -11.34 25.94 25.33
CA SER A 327 -12.41 25.17 24.69
C SER A 327 -12.01 24.73 23.28
N PHE A 328 -12.71 23.72 22.75
CA PHE A 328 -12.55 23.27 21.37
C PHE A 328 -12.64 24.42 20.36
N GLU A 329 -13.65 25.29 20.50
CA GLU A 329 -13.88 26.42 19.57
C GLU A 329 -12.77 27.48 19.65
N GLU A 330 -12.24 27.77 20.83
CA GLU A 330 -11.10 28.70 20.98
C GLU A 330 -9.85 28.14 20.30
N ILE A 331 -9.57 26.84 20.45
CA ILE A 331 -8.44 26.17 19.80
C ILE A 331 -8.62 26.19 18.27
N LYS A 332 -9.83 25.90 17.79
CA LYS A 332 -10.16 25.90 16.36
C LYS A 332 -9.94 27.28 15.74
N MET A 333 -10.44 28.33 16.39
CA MET A 333 -10.29 29.71 15.93
C MET A 333 -8.81 30.15 15.92
N ALA A 334 -8.08 29.85 16.99
CA ALA A 334 -6.68 30.26 17.12
C ALA A 334 -5.77 29.54 16.12
N THR A 335 -5.96 28.24 15.90
CA THR A 335 -5.06 27.43 15.05
C THR A 335 -5.49 27.36 13.58
N GLY A 336 -6.77 27.56 13.28
CA GLY A 336 -7.32 27.43 11.93
C GLY A 336 -7.44 25.98 11.44
N VAL A 337 -7.20 24.98 12.30
CA VAL A 337 -7.26 23.56 11.91
C VAL A 337 -8.71 23.13 11.66
N GLU A 338 -8.93 22.41 10.56
CA GLU A 338 -10.25 21.87 10.22
C GLU A 338 -10.79 20.92 11.30
N ASP A 339 -12.11 20.91 11.45
CA ASP A 339 -12.83 20.23 12.53
C ASP A 339 -12.45 18.74 12.68
N SER A 340 -12.50 17.99 11.58
CA SER A 340 -12.20 16.55 11.55
C SER A 340 -10.77 16.23 11.99
N GLU A 341 -9.80 17.04 11.55
CA GLU A 341 -8.39 16.86 11.89
C GLU A 341 -8.06 17.39 13.28
N LEU A 342 -8.73 18.46 13.73
CA LEU A 342 -8.59 19.00 15.08
C LEU A 342 -9.07 18.00 16.13
N ARG A 343 -10.21 17.34 15.93
CA ARG A 343 -10.70 16.30 16.85
C ARG A 343 -9.69 15.17 17.00
N ARG A 344 -9.11 14.68 15.90
CA ARG A 344 -8.05 13.64 15.93
C ARG A 344 -6.78 14.14 16.63
N THR A 345 -6.40 15.39 16.37
CA THR A 345 -5.26 16.06 17.02
C THR A 345 -5.47 16.10 18.53
N LEU A 346 -6.63 16.57 19.01
CA LEU A 346 -6.95 16.66 20.43
C LEU A 346 -7.11 15.28 21.09
N GLN A 347 -7.73 14.31 20.41
CA GLN A 347 -7.79 12.92 20.87
C GLN A 347 -6.40 12.36 21.17
N SER A 348 -5.41 12.67 20.31
CA SER A 348 -4.04 12.19 20.50
C SER A 348 -3.32 12.82 21.69
N LEU A 349 -3.65 14.07 22.02
CA LEU A 349 -3.05 14.83 23.12
C LEU A 349 -3.73 14.57 24.48
N ALA A 350 -5.04 14.28 24.48
CA ALA A 350 -5.85 14.21 25.71
C ALA A 350 -6.43 12.81 26.02
N CYS A 351 -6.85 12.06 25.00
CA CYS A 351 -7.53 10.77 25.16
C CYS A 351 -6.57 9.57 25.03
N GLY A 352 -5.40 9.79 24.42
CA GLY A 352 -4.39 8.77 24.15
C GLY A 352 -3.63 8.25 25.38
N LYS A 353 -2.52 7.55 25.10
CA LYS A 353 -1.61 7.02 26.14
C LYS A 353 -0.79 8.12 26.80
N ALA A 354 -0.29 9.08 26.01
CA ALA A 354 0.46 10.23 26.49
C ALA A 354 -0.51 11.42 26.62
N ARG A 355 -1.09 11.58 27.82
CA ARG A 355 -2.10 12.61 28.12
C ARG A 355 -1.43 13.90 28.58
N VAL A 356 -0.91 14.65 27.61
CA VAL A 356 -0.30 15.97 27.85
C VAL A 356 -1.35 17.04 28.12
N LEU A 357 -2.58 16.82 27.66
CA LEU A 357 -3.75 17.62 27.99
C LEU A 357 -4.78 16.79 28.77
N ILE A 358 -5.62 17.45 29.55
CA ILE A 358 -6.75 16.87 30.25
C ILE A 358 -8.03 17.36 29.59
N LYS A 359 -8.85 16.43 29.07
CA LYS A 359 -10.18 16.74 28.53
C LYS A 359 -11.22 16.82 29.64
N ASN A 360 -12.06 17.84 29.60
CA ASN A 360 -13.24 18.00 30.45
C ASN A 360 -14.48 18.29 29.58
N PRO A 361 -15.53 17.45 29.60
CA PRO A 361 -15.65 16.17 30.32
C PRO A 361 -14.69 15.08 29.80
N LYS A 362 -14.31 14.13 30.67
CA LYS A 362 -13.47 12.99 30.26
C LYS A 362 -14.25 12.04 29.34
N GLY A 363 -13.64 11.64 28.24
CA GLY A 363 -14.24 10.75 27.24
C GLY A 363 -13.21 10.26 26.24
N LYS A 364 -13.63 9.37 25.33
CA LYS A 364 -12.78 8.91 24.21
C LYS A 364 -12.84 9.89 23.05
N ASP A 365 -14.01 10.44 22.81
CA ASP A 365 -14.31 11.35 21.69
C ASP A 365 -14.18 12.80 22.12
N VAL A 366 -14.07 13.68 21.12
CA VAL A 366 -13.92 15.13 21.30
C VAL A 366 -15.16 15.80 20.71
N GLU A 367 -15.86 16.55 21.54
CA GLU A 367 -17.11 17.26 21.27
C GLU A 367 -16.92 18.78 21.39
N ASP A 368 -17.84 19.57 20.83
CA ASP A 368 -17.69 21.03 20.67
C ASP A 368 -17.61 21.78 22.01
N GLY A 369 -18.28 21.25 23.04
CA GLY A 369 -18.28 21.83 24.39
C GLY A 369 -17.09 21.40 25.25
N ASP A 370 -16.21 20.53 24.74
CA ASP A 370 -15.07 20.05 25.51
C ASP A 370 -14.04 21.15 25.75
N LYS A 371 -13.46 21.11 26.96
CA LYS A 371 -12.34 21.94 27.35
C LYS A 371 -11.07 21.11 27.56
N PHE A 372 -9.94 21.73 27.30
CA PHE A 372 -8.63 21.12 27.38
C PHE A 372 -7.74 21.94 28.31
N ILE A 373 -7.17 21.26 29.30
CA ILE A 373 -6.34 21.87 30.35
C ILE A 373 -4.94 21.30 30.25
N PHE A 374 -3.91 22.13 30.42
CA PHE A 374 -2.53 21.66 30.49
C PHE A 374 -2.32 20.71 31.68
N ASN A 375 -1.76 19.51 31.42
CA ASN A 375 -1.49 18.53 32.47
C ASN A 375 -0.15 18.80 33.16
N SER A 376 -0.13 19.65 34.19
CA SER A 376 1.11 19.97 34.93
C SER A 376 1.74 18.77 35.63
N ASP A 377 0.96 17.73 35.91
CA ASP A 377 1.37 16.52 36.64
C ASP A 377 1.70 15.36 35.68
N PHE A 378 1.95 15.66 34.41
CA PHE A 378 2.30 14.66 33.40
C PHE A 378 3.56 13.87 33.79
N LYS A 379 3.43 12.54 33.84
CA LYS A 379 4.53 11.61 34.15
C LYS A 379 4.78 10.67 32.99
N HIS A 380 6.04 10.50 32.61
CA HIS A 380 6.45 9.52 31.61
C HIS A 380 7.89 9.06 31.82
N LYS A 381 8.13 7.76 31.64
CA LYS A 381 9.46 7.14 31.86
C LYS A 381 10.52 7.65 30.88
N LEU A 382 10.12 7.89 29.63
CA LEU A 382 11.03 8.39 28.59
C LEU A 382 11.19 9.91 28.65
N PHE A 383 12.35 10.40 28.23
CA PHE A 383 12.61 11.83 28.02
C PHE A 383 12.01 12.33 26.70
N ARG A 384 12.29 11.62 25.60
CA ARG A 384 11.75 11.91 24.26
C ARG A 384 10.55 11.02 23.97
N ILE A 385 9.40 11.63 23.67
CA ILE A 385 8.09 10.98 23.59
C ILE A 385 7.46 11.31 22.23
N LYS A 386 6.99 10.29 21.52
CA LYS A 386 6.34 10.45 20.21
C LYS A 386 4.83 10.40 20.35
N ILE A 387 4.17 11.55 20.14
CA ILE A 387 2.71 11.71 20.27
C ILE A 387 2.01 11.69 18.90
N ASN A 388 2.74 11.39 17.81
CA ASN A 388 2.19 11.37 16.46
C ASN A 388 1.66 9.99 16.02
N GLN A 389 1.04 9.20 16.91
CA GLN A 389 0.62 7.81 16.57
C GLN A 389 -0.76 7.74 15.90
N ILE A 390 -1.69 8.63 16.27
CA ILE A 390 -3.07 8.60 15.76
C ILE A 390 -3.16 9.16 14.34
N GLN A 391 -2.43 10.23 14.03
CA GLN A 391 -2.42 10.86 12.70
C GLN A 391 -1.73 10.01 11.62
N MET A 392 -0.83 9.10 12.03
CA MET A 392 -0.17 8.21 11.08
C MET A 392 -1.04 7.01 10.65
N LYS A 393 -2.20 6.80 11.28
CA LYS A 393 -3.15 5.80 10.81
C LYS A 393 -3.91 6.35 9.61
N GLU A 394 -3.98 5.55 8.57
CA GLU A 394 -4.86 5.79 7.44
C GLU A 394 -6.32 5.88 7.94
N THR A 395 -7.04 6.90 7.48
CA THR A 395 -8.47 7.03 7.75
C THR A 395 -9.30 6.33 6.67
N VAL A 396 -10.58 6.08 6.95
CA VAL A 396 -11.48 5.47 5.97
C VAL A 396 -11.63 6.38 4.75
N GLU A 397 -11.68 7.70 4.96
CA GLU A 397 -11.75 8.71 3.90
C GLU A 397 -10.48 8.68 3.03
N GLU A 398 -9.30 8.61 3.64
CA GLU A 398 -8.03 8.46 2.90
C GLU A 398 -8.00 7.17 2.07
N GLN A 399 -8.51 6.06 2.62
CA GLN A 399 -8.56 4.77 1.95
C GLN A 399 -9.50 4.78 0.74
N VAL A 400 -10.70 5.33 0.91
CA VAL A 400 -11.69 5.49 -0.17
C VAL A 400 -11.15 6.41 -1.25
N SER A 401 -10.63 7.58 -0.88
CA SER A 401 -10.02 8.54 -1.82
C SER A 401 -8.87 7.93 -2.63
N THR A 402 -7.99 7.15 -1.98
CA THR A 402 -6.90 6.44 -2.68
C THR A 402 -7.44 5.48 -3.72
N THR A 403 -8.51 4.76 -3.38
CA THR A 403 -9.13 3.76 -4.24
C THR A 403 -9.88 4.38 -5.42
N GLU A 404 -10.66 5.43 -5.17
CA GLU A 404 -11.36 6.19 -6.21
C GLU A 404 -10.39 6.76 -7.24
N ARG A 405 -9.26 7.30 -6.78
CA ARG A 405 -8.23 7.82 -7.67
C ARG A 405 -7.65 6.73 -8.58
N VAL A 406 -7.40 5.52 -8.07
CA VAL A 406 -6.95 4.40 -8.90
C VAL A 406 -7.97 4.09 -9.99
N PHE A 407 -9.26 4.08 -9.66
CA PHE A 407 -10.31 3.85 -10.65
C PHE A 407 -10.41 4.97 -11.70
N GLN A 408 -10.22 6.23 -11.31
CA GLN A 408 -10.15 7.34 -12.25
C GLN A 408 -8.92 7.24 -13.16
N ASP A 409 -7.75 6.93 -12.60
CA ASP A 409 -6.50 6.75 -13.35
C ASP A 409 -6.61 5.61 -14.37
N ARG A 410 -7.30 4.52 -14.03
CA ARG A 410 -7.61 3.43 -14.98
C ARG A 410 -8.38 3.91 -16.20
N GLN A 411 -9.32 4.85 -16.04
CA GLN A 411 -10.09 5.38 -17.17
C GLN A 411 -9.19 6.13 -18.17
N TYR A 412 -8.27 6.97 -17.67
CA TYR A 412 -7.31 7.65 -18.53
C TYR A 412 -6.32 6.68 -19.21
N GLN A 413 -5.92 5.61 -18.51
CA GLN A 413 -5.09 4.57 -19.10
C GLN A 413 -5.82 3.80 -20.20
N ILE A 414 -7.10 3.48 -20.03
CA ILE A 414 -7.95 2.86 -21.05
C ILE A 414 -8.03 3.77 -22.27
N ASP A 415 -8.35 5.05 -22.07
CA ASP A 415 -8.43 6.03 -23.17
C ASP A 415 -7.12 6.12 -23.95
N ALA A 416 -6.01 6.30 -23.25
CA ALA A 416 -4.70 6.42 -23.87
C ALA A 416 -4.29 5.15 -24.62
N ALA A 417 -4.70 3.97 -24.13
CA ALA A 417 -4.50 2.70 -24.82
C ALA A 417 -5.35 2.60 -26.09
N ILE A 418 -6.65 2.91 -26.01
CA ILE A 418 -7.56 2.91 -27.17
C ILE A 418 -7.03 3.84 -28.27
N VAL A 419 -6.72 5.10 -27.92
CA VAL A 419 -6.21 6.08 -28.89
C VAL A 419 -4.90 5.61 -29.54
N ARG A 420 -3.99 5.01 -28.75
CA ARG A 420 -2.72 4.49 -29.28
C ARG A 420 -2.92 3.33 -30.26
N ILE A 421 -3.80 2.38 -29.93
CA ILE A 421 -4.14 1.24 -30.79
C ILE A 421 -4.80 1.74 -32.07
N MET A 422 -5.85 2.57 -31.95
CA MET A 422 -6.60 3.10 -33.08
C MET A 422 -5.73 3.94 -34.01
N LYS A 423 -4.84 4.78 -33.45
CA LYS A 423 -3.89 5.57 -34.25
C LYS A 423 -2.96 4.69 -35.09
N MET A 424 -2.58 3.51 -34.59
CA MET A 424 -1.69 2.56 -35.26
C MET A 424 -2.43 1.72 -36.30
N ARG A 425 -3.58 1.15 -35.95
CA ARG A 425 -4.34 0.23 -36.80
C ARG A 425 -5.22 0.94 -37.83
N LYS A 426 -5.60 2.20 -37.58
CA LYS A 426 -6.54 3.05 -38.34
C LYS A 426 -7.98 2.52 -38.39
N THR A 427 -8.16 1.22 -38.60
CA THR A 427 -9.44 0.54 -38.62
C THR A 427 -9.34 -0.75 -37.82
N LEU A 428 -10.25 -1.00 -36.89
CA LEU A 428 -10.21 -2.21 -36.05
C LEU A 428 -11.63 -2.65 -35.64
N GLY A 429 -11.87 -3.97 -35.69
CA GLY A 429 -13.11 -4.56 -35.18
C GLY A 429 -13.17 -4.55 -33.65
N HIS A 430 -14.36 -4.46 -33.07
CA HIS A 430 -14.57 -4.34 -31.62
C HIS A 430 -13.90 -5.48 -30.82
N ASN A 431 -14.10 -6.74 -31.22
CA ASN A 431 -13.52 -7.88 -30.51
C ASN A 431 -11.98 -7.88 -30.55
N LEU A 432 -11.39 -7.43 -31.67
CA LEU A 432 -9.94 -7.31 -31.81
C LEU A 432 -9.40 -6.17 -30.94
N LEU A 433 -10.08 -5.02 -30.90
CA LEU A 433 -9.75 -3.90 -30.01
C LEU A 433 -9.78 -4.34 -28.54
N VAL A 434 -10.86 -5.01 -28.13
CA VAL A 434 -11.02 -5.53 -26.77
C VAL A 434 -9.90 -6.52 -26.43
N SER A 435 -9.56 -7.42 -27.36
CA SER A 435 -8.45 -8.36 -27.16
C SER A 435 -7.09 -7.65 -27.03
N GLU A 436 -6.80 -6.63 -27.84
CA GLU A 436 -5.56 -5.85 -27.72
C GLU A 436 -5.51 -5.07 -26.39
N LEU A 437 -6.64 -4.53 -25.94
CA LEU A 437 -6.74 -3.84 -24.65
C LEU A 437 -6.48 -4.78 -23.46
N TYR A 438 -7.03 -6.00 -23.48
CA TYR A 438 -6.74 -6.99 -22.42
C TYR A 438 -5.27 -7.40 -22.38
N ASN A 439 -4.57 -7.38 -23.52
CA ASN A 439 -3.12 -7.66 -23.58
C ASN A 439 -2.27 -6.47 -23.10
N GLN A 440 -2.72 -5.24 -23.35
CA GLN A 440 -1.96 -4.03 -23.01
C GLN A 440 -2.19 -3.55 -21.57
N LEU A 441 -3.42 -3.65 -21.06
CA LEU A 441 -3.80 -3.17 -19.74
C LEU A 441 -3.43 -4.21 -18.68
N LYS A 442 -2.79 -3.75 -17.60
CA LYS A 442 -2.32 -4.60 -16.50
C LYS A 442 -3.35 -4.75 -15.37
N PHE A 443 -4.62 -4.45 -15.62
CA PHE A 443 -5.70 -4.53 -14.64
C PHE A 443 -7.01 -5.00 -15.28
N PRO A 444 -7.93 -5.60 -14.50
CA PRO A 444 -9.22 -6.04 -15.01
C PRO A 444 -10.07 -4.84 -15.47
N VAL A 445 -10.62 -4.93 -16.68
CA VAL A 445 -11.57 -3.95 -17.23
C VAL A 445 -12.93 -4.62 -17.42
N LYS A 446 -13.98 -4.01 -16.86
CA LYS A 446 -15.35 -4.49 -17.06
C LYS A 446 -15.82 -4.11 -18.47
N PRO A 447 -16.51 -4.99 -19.20
CA PRO A 447 -17.03 -4.67 -20.54
C PRO A 447 -17.89 -3.40 -20.59
N GLY A 448 -18.69 -3.14 -19.55
CA GLY A 448 -19.51 -1.93 -19.45
C GLY A 448 -18.68 -0.64 -19.35
N ASP A 449 -17.55 -0.66 -18.65
CA ASP A 449 -16.67 0.51 -18.53
C ASP A 449 -15.95 0.78 -19.86
N LEU A 450 -15.49 -0.28 -20.53
CA LEU A 450 -14.86 -0.18 -21.85
C LEU A 450 -15.81 0.40 -22.90
N LYS A 451 -17.08 -0.04 -22.91
CA LYS A 451 -18.11 0.53 -23.78
C LYS A 451 -18.29 2.03 -23.56
N LYS A 452 -18.40 2.47 -22.30
CA LYS A 452 -18.50 3.91 -21.95
C LYS A 452 -17.27 4.70 -22.40
N ARG A 453 -16.06 4.12 -22.30
CA ARG A 453 -14.83 4.79 -22.76
C ARG A 453 -14.79 4.93 -24.28
N ILE A 454 -15.20 3.91 -25.03
CA ILE A 454 -15.31 3.99 -26.49
C ILE A 454 -16.32 5.06 -26.90
N GLU A 455 -17.50 5.09 -26.28
CA GLU A 455 -18.52 6.12 -26.54
C GLU A 455 -17.97 7.53 -26.30
N SER A 456 -17.31 7.75 -25.16
CA SER A 456 -16.65 9.03 -24.85
C SER A 456 -15.54 9.43 -25.84
N LEU A 457 -14.86 8.47 -26.47
CA LEU A 457 -13.85 8.76 -27.49
C LEU A 457 -14.47 9.06 -28.86
N ILE A 458 -15.64 8.50 -29.15
CA ILE A 458 -16.43 8.84 -30.34
C ILE A 458 -16.99 10.25 -30.22
N ASP A 459 -17.61 10.58 -29.08
CA ASP A 459 -18.18 11.91 -28.82
C ASP A 459 -17.13 13.04 -28.82
N ARG A 460 -15.85 12.69 -28.65
CA ARG A 460 -14.70 13.61 -28.68
C ARG A 460 -13.93 13.55 -30.01
N ASP A 461 -14.49 12.93 -31.04
CA ASP A 461 -13.94 12.84 -32.40
C ASP A 461 -12.54 12.18 -32.49
N TYR A 462 -12.16 11.32 -31.53
CA TYR A 462 -10.93 10.53 -31.65
C TYR A 462 -11.08 9.32 -32.57
N MET A 463 -12.31 8.79 -32.67
CA MET A 463 -12.66 7.63 -33.48
C MET A 463 -14.14 7.68 -33.86
N GLU A 464 -14.54 6.97 -34.90
CA GLU A 464 -15.94 6.86 -35.32
C GLU A 464 -16.31 5.39 -35.56
N ARG A 465 -17.62 5.10 -35.57
CA ARG A 465 -18.12 3.79 -36.03
C ARG A 465 -18.18 3.79 -37.55
N ASP A 466 -17.86 2.65 -38.13
CA ASP A 466 -18.10 2.40 -39.54
C ASP A 466 -19.60 2.57 -39.85
N LYS A 467 -19.91 3.14 -41.02
CA LYS A 467 -21.28 3.48 -41.43
C LYS A 467 -22.14 2.24 -41.68
N ASP A 468 -21.52 1.17 -42.14
CA ASP A 468 -22.20 -0.06 -42.55
C ASP A 468 -22.07 -1.17 -41.48
N ASN A 469 -21.03 -1.09 -40.63
CA ASN A 469 -20.74 -2.10 -39.60
C ASN A 469 -20.53 -1.51 -38.18
N PRO A 470 -21.54 -1.55 -37.29
CA PRO A 470 -21.42 -1.04 -35.93
C PRO A 470 -20.35 -1.71 -35.05
N ASN A 471 -19.82 -2.86 -35.47
CA ASN A 471 -18.75 -3.60 -34.79
C ASN A 471 -17.34 -3.22 -35.28
N GLN A 472 -17.22 -2.17 -36.10
CA GLN A 472 -15.97 -1.70 -36.66
C GLN A 472 -15.79 -0.21 -36.36
N TYR A 473 -14.55 0.16 -36.02
CA TYR A 473 -14.18 1.52 -35.68
C TYR A 473 -13.10 2.05 -36.60
N HIS A 474 -13.14 3.35 -36.89
CA HIS A 474 -12.11 4.10 -37.62
C HIS A 474 -11.51 5.18 -36.73
N TYR A 475 -10.22 5.45 -36.90
CA TYR A 475 -9.53 6.54 -36.22
C TYR A 475 -9.67 7.85 -37.01
N VAL A 476 -10.04 8.94 -36.33
CA VAL A 476 -10.47 10.20 -36.98
C VAL A 476 -9.51 11.37 -36.76
N ALA A 477 -8.64 11.31 -35.74
CA ALA A 477 -7.83 12.44 -35.27
C ALA A 477 -6.43 12.63 -35.91
#